data_AF-A0A6C0W1R0-F1
#
_entry.id   AF-A0A6C0W1R0-F1
#
_cell.length_a   1.000
_cell.length_b   1.000
_cell.length_c   1.000
_cell.angle_alpha   90.00
_cell.angle_beta   90.00
_cell.angle_gamma   90.00
#
_symmetry.space_group_name_H-M   'P 1'
#
loop_
_entity.id
_entity.type
_entity.pdbx_description
1 polymer ?
#
loop_
_entity_poly.entity_id
_entity_poly.type
_entity_poly.pdbx_seq_one_letter_code
_entity_poly.pdbx_strand_id
1 'polypeptide(L)'
;MKVYCNLASKSDNSLYLVFYRVNTINDRITTMDCPILITGKTANIICILSVLHLQIEKDLSTSHALYLGKELLKLELSLIMHQDYTQN
;
A
#
# COMPACT_ATOMS: atom_id res chain seq x y z
N MET A 1 -8.21 -5.28 15.35
CA MET A 1 -8.21 -4.63 14.03
C MET A 1 -6.86 -4.87 13.38
N LYS A 2 -6.83 -5.39 12.16
CA LYS A 2 -5.62 -5.66 11.37
C LYS A 2 -5.60 -4.70 10.17
N VAL A 3 -4.42 -4.23 9.82
CA VAL A 3 -4.19 -3.32 8.69
C VAL A 3 -3.59 -4.11 7.54
N TYR A 4 -4.07 -3.87 6.33
CA TYR A 4 -3.60 -4.52 5.11
C TYR A 4 -3.26 -3.47 4.06
N CYS A 5 -2.19 -3.74 3.32
CA CYS A 5 -1.68 -2.91 2.24
C CYS A 5 -1.42 -3.80 1.01
N ASN A 6 -2.05 -3.48 -0.11
CA ASN A 6 -1.79 -4.13 -1.39
C ASN A 6 -1.22 -3.12 -2.37
N LEU A 7 -0.12 -3.51 -3.02
CA LEU A 7 0.59 -2.71 -4.02
C LEU A 7 0.47 -3.36 -5.39
N ALA A 8 0.32 -2.55 -6.43
CA ALA A 8 0.56 -3.00 -7.80
C ALA A 8 0.64 -1.83 -8.77
N SER A 9 0.89 -2.15 -10.04
CA SER A 9 1.01 -1.19 -11.14
C SER A 9 -0.05 -1.40 -12.21
N LYS A 10 -0.41 -0.32 -12.91
CA LYS A 10 -1.29 -0.34 -14.09
C LYS A 10 -0.49 -0.28 -15.40
N SER A 11 -1.17 -0.56 -16.51
CA SER A 11 -0.61 -0.51 -17.87
C SER A 11 -0.15 0.89 -18.30
N ASP A 12 -0.58 1.95 -17.62
CA ASP A 12 -0.16 3.33 -17.84
C ASP A 12 1.06 3.73 -16.99
N ASN A 13 1.78 2.75 -16.44
CA ASN A 13 2.89 2.90 -15.50
C ASN A 13 2.53 3.67 -14.22
N SER A 14 1.24 3.70 -13.83
CA SER A 14 0.84 4.22 -12.53
C SER A 14 1.00 3.17 -11.44
N LEU A 15 1.50 3.60 -10.29
CA LEU A 15 1.56 2.83 -9.06
C LEU A 15 0.28 3.04 -8.26
N TYR A 16 -0.16 2.02 -7.53
CA TYR A 16 -1.25 2.14 -6.58
C TYR A 16 -0.98 1.40 -5.28
N LEU A 17 -1.46 2.00 -4.19
CA LEU A 17 -1.52 1.45 -2.85
C LEU A 17 -2.98 1.40 -2.43
N VAL A 18 -3.46 0.21 -2.11
CA VAL A 18 -4.76 0.00 -1.46
C VAL A 18 -4.52 -0.28 0.01
N PHE A 19 -5.05 0.57 0.87
CA PHE A 19 -4.99 0.44 2.32
C PHE A 19 -6.40 0.13 2.86
N TYR A 20 -6.53 -0.89 3.71
CA TYR A 20 -7.82 -1.22 4.32
C TYR A 20 -7.65 -1.86 5.70
N ARG A 21 -8.65 -1.66 6.55
CA ARG A 21 -8.69 -2.18 7.92
C ARG A 21 -9.75 -3.26 8.01
N VAL A 22 -9.37 -4.36 8.62
CA VAL A 22 -10.22 -5.53 8.80
C VAL A 22 -10.31 -5.85 10.28
N ASN A 23 -11.52 -5.98 10.78
CA ASN A 23 -11.78 -6.54 12.09
C ASN A 23 -12.13 -8.02 11.94
N THR A 24 -11.59 -8.85 12.83
CA THR A 24 -11.77 -10.30 12.79
C THR A 24 -12.12 -10.84 14.17
N ILE A 25 -13.11 -11.72 14.24
CA ILE A 25 -13.46 -12.49 15.43
C ILE A 25 -13.39 -13.96 15.04
N ASN A 26 -12.61 -14.77 15.77
CA ASN A 26 -12.33 -16.18 15.43
C ASN A 26 -11.92 -16.36 13.96
N ASP A 27 -11.00 -15.51 13.49
CA ASP A 27 -10.48 -15.44 12.12
C ASP A 27 -11.53 -15.18 11.01
N ARG A 28 -12.76 -14.84 11.38
CA ARG A 28 -13.78 -14.39 10.43
C ARG A 28 -13.82 -12.88 10.35
N ILE A 29 -13.79 -12.34 9.14
CA ILE A 29 -13.96 -10.91 8.89
C ILE A 29 -15.35 -10.50 9.37
N THR A 30 -15.41 -9.57 10.30
CA THR A 30 -16.68 -9.06 10.85
C THR A 30 -16.99 -7.66 10.32
N THR A 31 -15.98 -6.80 10.21
CA THR A 31 -16.11 -5.49 9.59
C THR A 31 -14.88 -5.20 8.74
N MET A 32 -15.08 -4.50 7.63
CA MET A 32 -14.01 -3.96 6.80
C MET A 32 -14.32 -2.49 6.55
N ASP A 33 -13.35 -1.63 6.81
CA ASP A 33 -13.50 -0.20 6.52
C ASP A 33 -13.44 0.06 5.01
N CYS A 34 -13.94 1.24 4.60
CA CYS A 34 -13.82 1.67 3.22
C CYS A 34 -12.33 1.72 2.82
N PRO A 35 -11.92 1.01 1.75
CA PRO A 35 -10.53 0.99 1.33
C PRO A 35 -10.09 2.37 0.82
N ILE A 36 -8.88 2.79 1.21
CA ILE A 36 -8.24 3.99 0.71
C ILE A 36 -7.35 3.60 -0.46
N LEU A 37 -7.60 4.19 -1.62
CA LEU A 37 -6.78 4.01 -2.82
C LEU A 37 -5.91 5.25 -3.02
N ILE A 38 -4.59 5.05 -3.02
CA ILE A 38 -3.61 6.08 -3.38
C ILE A 38 -2.99 5.69 -4.72
N THR A 39 -2.91 6.65 -5.65
CA THR A 39 -2.28 6.46 -6.96
C THR A 39 -1.21 7.52 -7.21
N GLY A 40 -0.15 7.15 -7.92
CA GLY A 40 0.97 8.03 -8.21
C GLY A 40 1.86 7.48 -9.32
N LYS A 41 2.70 8.34 -9.89
CA LYS A 41 3.67 7.93 -10.92
C LYS A 41 5.00 7.44 -10.35
N THR A 42 5.26 7.71 -9.07
CA THR A 42 6.49 7.30 -8.40
C THR A 42 6.21 6.80 -7.00
N ALA A 43 7.10 5.95 -6.48
CA ALA A 43 7.03 5.45 -5.11
C ALA A 43 7.00 6.62 -4.10
N ASN A 44 7.81 7.64 -4.38
CA ASN A 44 7.89 8.85 -3.54
C ASN A 44 6.55 9.59 -3.43
N ILE A 45 5.80 9.73 -4.53
CA ILE A 45 4.48 10.36 -4.52
C ILE A 45 3.51 9.55 -3.63
N ILE A 46 3.52 8.22 -3.75
CA ILE A 46 2.68 7.36 -2.89
C ILE A 46 3.03 7.55 -1.42
N CYS A 47 4.32 7.58 -1.06
CA CYS A 47 4.77 7.81 0.31
C CYS A 47 4.28 9.15 0.87
N ILE A 48 4.44 10.24 0.10
CA ILE A 48 3.99 11.58 0.51
C ILE A 48 2.48 11.58 0.76
N LEU A 49 1.69 11.05 -0.19
CA LEU A 49 0.24 10.99 -0.06
C LEU A 49 -0.21 10.10 1.12
N SER A 50 0.53 9.03 1.41
CA SER A 50 0.26 8.15 2.55
C SER A 50 0.44 8.87 3.89
N VAL A 51 1.49 9.68 4.02
CA VAL A 51 1.74 10.50 5.23
C VAL A 51 0.73 11.63 5.39
N LEU A 52 0.27 12.23 4.28
CA LEU A 52 -0.75 13.28 4.31
C LEU A 52 -2.15 12.73 4.66
N HIS A 53 -2.39 11.44 4.50
CA HIS A 53 -3.67 10.82 4.82
C HIS A 53 -3.73 10.44 6.31
N LEU A 54 -4.45 11.25 7.11
CA LEU A 54 -4.54 11.14 8.58
C LEU A 54 -4.84 9.72 9.11
N GLN A 55 -5.64 8.91 8.41
CA GLN A 55 -5.92 7.55 8.86
C GLN A 55 -4.75 6.59 8.63
N ILE A 56 -4.03 6.75 7.52
CA ILE A 56 -2.88 5.89 7.21
C ILE A 56 -1.74 6.25 8.15
N GLU A 57 -1.44 7.54 8.29
CA GLU A 57 -0.38 8.03 9.19
C GLU A 57 -0.54 7.51 10.63
N LYS A 58 -1.77 7.54 11.17
CA LYS A 58 -2.05 7.06 12.54
C LYS A 58 -1.88 5.55 12.71
N ASP A 59 -2.20 4.78 11.69
CA ASP A 59 -2.28 3.31 11.78
C ASP A 59 -0.99 2.62 11.30
N LEU A 60 -0.12 3.34 10.58
CA LEU A 60 1.13 2.81 10.03
C LEU A 60 2.25 2.86 11.06
N SER A 61 2.55 1.73 11.70
CA SER A 61 3.76 1.61 12.53
C SER A 61 5.04 1.82 11.70
N THR A 62 6.15 2.24 12.33
CA THR A 62 7.44 2.43 11.66
C THR A 62 7.92 1.19 10.88
N SER A 63 7.73 -0.01 11.42
CA SER A 63 8.11 -1.26 10.74
C SER A 63 7.30 -1.48 9.45
N HIS A 64 5.97 -1.29 9.52
CA HIS A 64 5.11 -1.33 8.33
C HIS A 64 5.45 -0.23 7.32
N ALA A 65 5.80 0.98 7.78
CA ALA A 65 6.21 2.06 6.90
C ALA A 65 7.49 1.73 6.13
N LEU A 66 8.49 1.17 6.81
CA LEU A 66 9.74 0.71 6.18
C LEU A 66 9.50 -0.44 5.20
N TYR A 67 8.66 -1.41 5.57
CA TYR A 67 8.24 -2.48 4.66
C TYR A 67 7.55 -1.93 3.41
N LEU A 68 6.58 -1.02 3.60
CA LEU A 68 5.84 -0.42 2.51
C LEU A 68 6.75 0.38 1.57
N GLY A 69 7.70 1.14 2.12
CA GLY A 69 8.70 1.85 1.33
C GLY A 69 9.57 0.90 0.49
N LYS A 70 10.00 -0.23 1.07
CA LYS A 70 10.75 -1.28 0.34
C LYS A 70 9.92 -1.88 -0.79
N GLU A 71 8.66 -2.21 -0.54
CA GLU A 71 7.79 -2.81 -1.55
C GLU A 71 7.42 -1.82 -2.67
N LEU A 72 7.19 -0.54 -2.33
CA LEU A 72 6.98 0.52 -3.31
C LEU A 72 8.20 0.71 -4.22
N LEU A 73 9.40 0.70 -3.65
CA LEU A 73 10.64 0.79 -4.43
C LEU A 73 10.82 -0.42 -5.36
N LYS A 74 10.54 -1.64 -4.89
CA LYS A 74 10.57 -2.83 -5.74
C LYS A 74 9.60 -2.73 -6.91
N LEU A 75 8.37 -2.28 -6.64
CA LEU A 75 7.34 -2.11 -7.65
C LEU A 75 7.74 -1.04 -8.68
N GLU A 76 8.32 0.07 -8.24
CA GLU A 76 8.83 1.11 -9.15
C GLU A 76 9.98 0.59 -10.00
N LEU A 77 10.92 -0.15 -9.41
CA LEU A 77 12.01 -0.80 -10.13
C LEU A 77 11.49 -1.83 -11.14
N SER A 78 10.48 -2.63 -10.80
CA SER A 78 9.92 -3.62 -11.72
C SER A 78 9.30 -2.95 -12.95
N LEU A 79 8.64 -1.79 -12.77
CA LEU A 79 8.15 -0.98 -13.89
C LEU A 79 9.28 -0.47 -14.79
N ILE A 80 10.35 0.07 -14.21
CA ILE A 80 11.52 0.57 -14.95
C ILE A 80 12.19 -0.58 -15.73
N MET A 81 12.28 -1.75 -15.12
CA MET A 81 12.97 -2.92 -15.66
C MET A 81 12.09 -3.80 -16.56
N HIS A 82 10.81 -3.45 -16.74
CA HIS A 82 9.81 -4.26 -17.44
C HIS A 82 9.72 -5.71 -16.90
N GLN A 83 9.74 -5.84 -15.57
CA GLN A 83 9.63 -7.11 -14.86
C GLN A 83 8.31 -7.20 -14.10
N ASP A 84 7.86 -8.43 -13.86
CA ASP A 84 6.70 -8.70 -13.02
C ASP A 84 7.02 -8.39 -11.55
N TYR A 85 6.14 -7.64 -10.90
CA TYR A 85 6.18 -7.40 -9.46
C TYR A 85 5.48 -8.52 -8.72
N THR A 86 6.09 -8.99 -7.62
CA THR A 86 5.44 -9.85 -6.63
C THR A 86 5.65 -9.27 -5.24
N GLN A 87 4.55 -9.04 -4.54
CA GLN A 87 4.57 -8.61 -3.14
C GLN A 87 4.85 -9.83 -2.25
N ASN A 88 5.87 -9.72 -1.37
CA ASN A 88 6.25 -10.77 -0.41
C ASN A 88 5.87 -10.41 1.03
#